data_AF-A0A0B1TBW8-F1
#
_entry.id   AF-A0A0B1TBW8-F1
#
_cell.length_a   1.000
_cell.length_b   1.000
_cell.length_c   1.000
_cell.angle_alpha   90.00
_cell.angle_beta   90.00
_cell.angle_gamma   90.00
#
_symmetry.space_group_name_H-M   'P 1'
#
loop_
_entity.id
_entity.type
_entity.pdbx_description
1 polymer ?
#
loop_
_entity_poly.entity_id
_entity_poly.type
_entity_poly.pdbx_seq_one_letter_code
_entity_poly.pdbx_strand_id
1 'polypeptide(L)' 'MLAFLLLLNVHVETTENDMELALVQVIWHHGDISPLETYENDPFQANWTFGGSGFGRLSPVSCKWPFLVNT' A
#
# COMPACT_ATOMS: atom_id res chain seq x y z
N MET A 1 -33.31 52.32 5.20
CA MET A 1 -33.35 51.15 6.11
C MET A 1 -32.98 49.93 5.27
N LEU A 2 -31.69 49.62 5.19
CA LEU A 2 -31.13 48.60 4.30
C LEU A 2 -31.39 47.21 4.89
N ALA A 3 -32.15 46.39 4.17
CA ALA A 3 -32.41 45.00 4.52
C ALA A 3 -31.13 44.18 4.34
N PHE A 4 -30.54 43.76 5.45
CA PHE A 4 -29.41 42.83 5.50
C PHE A 4 -29.94 41.44 5.16
N LEU A 5 -29.77 40.99 3.91
CA LEU A 5 -30.05 39.62 3.50
C LEU A 5 -28.96 38.71 4.08
N LEU A 6 -29.30 37.98 5.15
CA LEU A 6 -28.45 36.97 5.75
C LEU A 6 -28.50 35.71 4.88
N LEU A 7 -27.45 35.47 4.08
CA LEU A 7 -27.26 34.21 3.36
C LEU A 7 -26.80 33.14 4.36
N LEU A 8 -27.74 32.38 4.91
CA LEU A 8 -27.46 31.18 5.69
C LEU A 8 -27.00 30.07 4.74
N ASN A 9 -25.72 29.75 4.75
CA ASN A 9 -25.20 28.52 4.18
C ASN A 9 -25.43 27.39 5.20
N VAL A 10 -26.54 26.67 5.07
CA VAL A 10 -26.77 25.44 5.84
C VAL A 10 -25.91 24.34 5.20
N HIS A 11 -24.79 24.01 5.83
CA HIS A 11 -24.03 22.81 5.51
C HIS A 11 -24.66 21.65 6.29
N VAL A 12 -25.38 20.76 5.60
CA VAL A 12 -25.83 19.50 6.17
C VAL A 12 -24.73 18.48 5.90
N GLU A 13 -23.93 18.19 6.92
CA GLU A 13 -23.04 17.05 6.92
C GLU A 13 -23.79 15.89 7.55
N THR A 14 -24.11 14.85 6.77
CA THR A 14 -24.69 13.63 7.31
C THR A 14 -23.56 12.76 7.82
N THR A 15 -23.37 12.74 9.13
CA THR A 15 -22.45 11.80 9.78
C THR A 15 -23.15 10.45 9.89
N GLU A 16 -22.69 9.44 9.15
CA GLU A 16 -23.02 8.06 9.50
C GLU A 16 -22.12 7.67 10.68
N ASN A 17 -22.68 7.72 11.90
CA ASN A 17 -22.08 7.33 13.20
C ASN A 17 -21.12 8.30 13.92
N ASP A 18 -21.01 9.59 13.57
CA ASP A 18 -20.21 10.60 14.32
C ASP A 18 -18.75 10.20 14.61
N MET A 19 -18.19 9.23 13.87
CA MET A 19 -16.82 8.76 14.05
C MET A 19 -15.90 9.38 13.02
N GLU A 20 -14.87 10.06 13.50
CA GLU A 20 -13.79 10.60 12.67
C GLU A 20 -12.58 9.66 12.70
N LEU A 21 -12.00 9.39 11.53
CA LEU A 21 -10.75 8.63 11.43
C LEU A 21 -9.59 9.50 11.91
N ALA A 22 -9.16 9.30 13.17
CA ALA A 22 -8.08 10.08 13.76
C ALA A 22 -6.68 9.67 13.26
N LEU A 23 -6.42 8.37 13.07
CA LEU A 23 -5.12 7.85 12.63
C LEU A 23 -5.25 6.43 12.07
N VAL A 24 -4.52 6.15 10.98
CA VAL A 24 -4.25 4.79 10.51
C VAL A 24 -2.75 4.55 10.59
N GLN A 25 -2.34 3.51 11.33
CA GLN A 25 -0.97 3.02 11.34
C GLN A 25 -0.96 1.59 10.81
N VAL A 26 -0.16 1.32 9.77
CA VAL A 26 -0.03 -0.01 9.20
C VAL A 26 1.42 -0.47 9.26
N ILE A 27 1.61 -1.73 9.65
CA ILE A 27 2.91 -2.40 9.62
C ILE A 27 2.83 -3.43 8.49
N TRP A 28 3.58 -3.17 7.42
CA TRP A 28 3.67 -4.08 6.29
C TRP A 28 4.92 -4.95 6.42
N HIS A 29 4.80 -6.21 6.05
CA HIS A 29 5.95 -7.05 5.76
C HIS A 29 6.52 -6.71 4.38
N HIS A 30 7.74 -7.14 4.09
CA HIS A 30 8.27 -7.05 2.74
C HIS A 30 7.48 -7.95 1.78
N GLY A 31 7.40 -7.55 0.50
CA GLY A 31 6.87 -8.43 -0.56
C GLY A 31 7.82 -9.60 -0.84
N ASP A 32 7.44 -10.50 -1.74
CA ASP A 32 8.23 -11.71 -2.02
C ASP A 32 9.67 -11.38 -2.45
N ILE A 33 10.61 -11.90 -1.68
CA ILE A 33 12.04 -11.83 -1.95
C ILE A 33 12.53 -13.20 -2.37
N SER A 34 13.48 -13.24 -3.30
CA SER A 34 14.24 -14.45 -3.60
C SER A 34 14.99 -14.93 -2.34
N PRO A 35 15.28 -16.24 -2.23
CA PRO A 35 16.09 -16.75 -1.12
C PRO A 35 17.45 -16.04 -1.05
N LEU A 36 18.14 -16.12 0.08
CA LEU A 36 19.48 -15.54 0.25
C LEU A 36 20.57 -16.46 -0.30
N GLU A 37 20.34 -17.76 -0.22
CA GLU A 37 21.21 -18.83 -0.69
C GLU A 37 20.36 -20.07 -0.99
N THR A 38 20.96 -21.06 -1.64
CA THR A 38 20.30 -22.34 -1.91
C THR A 38 21.24 -23.51 -1.66
N TYR A 39 20.68 -24.72 -1.60
CA TYR A 39 21.43 -25.95 -1.39
C TYR A 39 22.33 -26.28 -2.59
N GLU A 40 23.44 -26.98 -2.32
CA GLU A 40 24.42 -27.40 -3.34
C GLU A 40 23.83 -28.30 -4.45
N ASN A 41 22.65 -28.88 -4.24
CA ASN A 41 22.00 -29.76 -5.21
C ASN A 41 20.70 -29.17 -5.76
N ASP A 42 20.43 -27.87 -5.53
CA ASP A 42 19.22 -27.23 -6.02
C ASP A 42 19.17 -27.28 -7.56
N PRO A 43 18.12 -27.84 -8.20
CA PRO A 43 18.02 -27.83 -9.66
C PRO A 43 17.98 -26.42 -10.28
N PHE A 44 17.78 -25.36 -9.48
CA PHE A 44 17.70 -23.96 -9.90
C PHE A 44 18.89 -23.09 -9.46
N GLN A 45 20.10 -23.67 -9.30
CA GLN A 45 21.29 -22.95 -8.79
C GLN A 45 21.68 -21.70 -9.58
N ALA A 46 21.34 -21.65 -10.87
CA ALA A 46 21.71 -20.55 -11.73
C ALA A 46 20.53 -19.63 -12.00
N ASN A 47 20.67 -18.41 -11.48
CA ASN A 47 20.00 -17.21 -11.94
C ASN A 47 18.58 -16.97 -11.36
N TRP A 48 18.51 -16.75 -10.04
CA TRP A 48 17.36 -16.12 -9.35
C TRP A 48 17.01 -14.71 -9.86
N THR A 49 17.56 -14.25 -10.99
CA THR A 49 17.07 -13.06 -11.70
C THR A 49 15.69 -13.29 -12.32
N PHE A 50 15.34 -14.52 -12.70
CA PHE A 50 14.01 -14.85 -13.25
C PHE A 50 12.90 -14.70 -12.18
N GLY A 51 13.21 -15.02 -10.92
CA GLY A 51 12.29 -14.93 -9.78
C GLY A 51 12.41 -13.66 -8.96
N GLY A 52 13.54 -12.95 -9.03
CA GLY A 52 13.65 -11.67 -8.37
C GLY A 52 15.03 -11.07 -8.35
N SER A 53 15.45 -10.37 -9.41
CA SER A 53 16.66 -9.52 -9.45
C SER A 53 18.01 -10.14 -8.97
N GLY A 54 18.06 -11.43 -8.58
CA GLY A 54 19.17 -12.08 -7.87
C GLY A 54 18.82 -12.44 -6.42
N PHE A 55 19.65 -13.23 -5.71
CA PHE A 55 19.39 -13.64 -4.32
C PHE A 55 19.13 -12.46 -3.36
N GLY A 56 18.21 -12.64 -2.42
CA GLY A 56 17.86 -11.67 -1.38
C GLY A 56 17.18 -10.40 -1.87
N ARG A 57 16.65 -10.40 -3.11
CA ARG A 57 16.07 -9.21 -3.73
C ARG A 57 14.58 -9.38 -3.98
N LEU A 58 13.89 -8.25 -3.97
CA LEU A 58 12.48 -8.16 -4.27
C LEU A 58 12.20 -8.64 -5.70
N SER A 59 11.17 -9.47 -5.86
CA SER A 59 10.76 -9.92 -7.19
C SER A 59 10.21 -8.76 -8.03
N PRO A 60 10.40 -8.75 -9.37
CA PRO A 60 9.74 -7.79 -10.26
C PRO A 60 8.21 -7.73 -10.11
N VAL A 61 7.59 -8.84 -9.68
CA VAL A 61 6.14 -8.90 -9.41
C VAL A 61 5.83 -8.20 -8.08
N SER A 62 6.61 -8.48 -7.03
CA SER A 62 6.58 -7.83 -5.72
C SER A 62 6.91 -6.34 -5.76
N CYS A 63 7.70 -5.88 -6.72
CA CYS A 63 7.88 -4.44 -6.98
C CYS A 63 6.60 -3.75 -7.49
N LYS A 64 5.69 -4.47 -8.15
CA LYS A 64 4.44 -3.91 -8.69
C LYS A 64 3.31 -3.88 -7.66
N TRP A 65 3.33 -4.81 -6.71
CA TRP A 65 2.28 -4.95 -5.69
C TRP A 65 2.05 -3.70 -4.82
N PRO A 66 3.09 -2.94 -4.37
CA PRO A 66 2.90 -1.66 -3.67
C PRO A 66 2.06 -0.63 -4.44
N PHE A 67 2.00 -0.74 -5.77
CA PHE A 67 1.25 0.16 -6.65
C PHE A 67 -0.19 -0.30 -6.90
N LEU A 68 -0.55 -1.53 -6.49
CA LEU A 68 -1.88 -2.13 -6.68
C LEU A 68 -2.69 -2.23 -5.40
N VAL A 69 -2.10 -1.95 -4.23
CA VAL A 69 -2.86 -1.70 -3.00
C VAL A 69 -3.43 -0.29 -3.10
N ASN A 70 -4.49 -0.15 -3.89
CA ASN A 70 -5.29 1.05 -3.97
C ASN A 70 -6.15 1.11 -2.69
N THR A 71 -5.58 1.70 -1.63
CA THR A 71 -6.35 2.23 -0.50
C THR A 71 -7.20 3.40 -0.95
#